data_AF-A0A4Y2AHP8-F1
#
_entry.id   AF-A0A4Y2AHP8-F1
#
_cell.length_a   1.000
_cell.length_b   1.000
_cell.length_c   1.000
_cell.angle_alpha   90.00
_cell.angle_beta   90.00
_cell.angle_gamma   90.00
#
_symmetry.space_group_name_H-M   'P 1'
#
loop_
_entity.id
_entity.type
_entity.pdbx_description
1 polymer ?
#
loop_
_entity_poly.entity_id
_entity_poly.type
_entity_poly.pdbx_seq_one_letter_code
_entity_poly.pdbx_strand_id
1 'polypeptide(L)'
;SDYLKVNHVLLCPTPAEHSFVVQREDIKSSHVILDLRASEATEVNFTLWWTQLRVLPAPSTASDYSLMSLGKECEFLCAASMTCIRKELVCNGIPNCPRSKDAPLRTYTPDEEPSMCSSGRHNLQLHWWVIGFGLGICACILIGLVYSVCRRCQNHRERF
;
A
#
# COMPACT_ATOMS: atom_id res chain seq x y z
N SER A 1 27.10 24.35 -16.25
CA SER A 1 27.15 23.07 -15.53
C SER A 1 26.01 23.03 -14.54
N ASP A 2 24.87 22.50 -14.98
CA ASP A 2 23.61 22.50 -14.23
C ASP A 2 23.44 21.18 -13.51
N TYR A 3 24.14 21.03 -12.39
CA TYR A 3 23.92 19.92 -11.47
C TYR A 3 23.34 20.43 -10.15
N LEU A 4 22.33 19.70 -9.69
CA LEU A 4 21.78 19.79 -8.35
C LEU A 4 22.87 19.37 -7.36
N LYS A 5 23.43 20.29 -6.57
CA LYS A 5 24.37 19.94 -5.49
C LYS A 5 23.58 19.51 -4.25
N VAL A 6 22.84 18.41 -4.35
CA VAL A 6 22.39 17.70 -3.14
C VAL A 6 23.62 17.02 -2.58
N ASN A 7 23.92 17.32 -1.32
CA ASN A 7 25.12 16.91 -0.59
C ASN A 7 25.58 15.50 -0.99
N HIS A 8 26.89 15.34 -1.25
CA HIS A 8 27.51 14.03 -1.26
C HIS A 8 27.16 13.33 0.05
N VAL A 9 26.23 12.37 0.01
CA VAL A 9 25.89 11.56 1.17
C VAL A 9 26.94 10.46 1.23
N LEU A 10 27.95 10.64 2.08
CA LEU A 10 28.90 9.58 2.38
C LEU A 10 28.17 8.57 3.27
N LEU A 11 27.83 7.41 2.70
CA LEU A 11 27.24 6.30 3.42
C LEU A 11 28.38 5.45 4.00
N CYS A 12 28.57 5.52 5.31
CA CYS A 12 29.43 4.58 6.02
C CYS A 12 28.82 3.16 5.95
N PRO A 13 29.60 2.08 6.10
CA PRO A 13 29.14 0.70 6.08
C PRO A 13 28.38 0.32 7.36
N THR A 14 27.46 1.17 7.78
CA THR A 14 26.42 0.82 8.73
C THR A 14 25.18 0.40 7.94
N PRO A 15 24.41 -0.62 8.37
CA PRO A 15 23.21 -1.09 7.68
C PRO A 15 22.03 -0.09 7.76
N ALA A 16 22.33 1.21 7.86
CA ALA A 16 21.34 2.26 8.01
C ALA A 16 20.75 2.63 6.65
N GLU A 17 19.45 2.46 6.51
CA GLU A 17 18.68 3.00 5.39
C GLU A 17 18.74 4.53 5.40
N HIS A 18 19.16 5.13 4.28
CA HIS A 18 19.19 6.58 4.11
C HIS A 18 18.13 7.02 3.12
N SER A 19 17.34 8.00 3.51
CA SER A 19 16.36 8.65 2.65
C SER A 19 16.52 10.16 2.71
N PHE A 20 16.24 10.82 1.60
CA PHE A 20 16.27 12.27 1.48
C PHE A 20 15.12 12.74 0.59
N VAL A 21 14.68 13.97 0.81
CA VAL A 21 13.62 14.60 0.02
C VAL A 21 14.27 15.63 -0.88
N VAL A 22 13.97 15.55 -2.18
CA VAL A 22 14.37 16.55 -3.17
C VAL A 22 13.16 17.43 -3.44
N GLN A 23 13.29 18.74 -3.22
CA GLN A 23 12.22 19.67 -3.53
C GLN A 23 12.20 19.97 -5.03
N ARG A 24 11.01 20.23 -5.58
CA ARG A 24 10.86 20.49 -7.01
C ARG A 24 11.62 21.74 -7.45
N GLU A 25 11.66 22.74 -6.57
CA GLU A 25 12.31 24.03 -6.73
C GLU A 25 13.82 23.86 -6.92
N ASP A 26 14.39 22.80 -6.36
CA ASP A 26 15.81 22.50 -6.51
C ASP A 26 16.10 21.93 -7.92
N ILE A 27 15.15 21.22 -8.55
CA ILE A 27 15.34 20.54 -9.84
C ILE A 27 15.35 21.53 -11.02
N LYS A 28 16.54 22.05 -11.34
CA LYS A 28 16.73 23.05 -12.41
C LYS A 28 16.68 22.50 -13.84
N SER A 29 17.04 21.23 -14.06
CA SER A 29 17.31 20.69 -15.41
C SER A 29 16.34 19.61 -15.89
N SER A 30 15.16 19.46 -15.28
CA SER A 30 14.17 18.38 -15.55
C SER A 30 14.66 16.94 -15.33
N HIS A 31 15.93 16.75 -14.94
CA HIS A 31 16.51 15.46 -14.61
C HIS A 31 17.31 15.55 -13.30
N VAL A 32 17.39 14.42 -12.59
CA VAL A 32 18.17 14.25 -11.36
C VAL A 32 19.17 13.12 -11.61
N ILE A 33 20.46 13.38 -11.42
CA ILE A 33 21.53 12.38 -11.59
C ILE A 33 21.88 11.82 -10.22
N LEU A 34 21.84 10.49 -10.11
CA LEU A 34 22.24 9.74 -8.91
C LEU A 34 23.50 8.94 -9.24
N ASP A 35 24.57 9.16 -8.47
CA ASP A 35 25.85 8.44 -8.63
C ASP A 35 26.10 7.63 -7.35
N LEU A 36 26.04 6.30 -7.48
CA LEU A 36 26.22 5.34 -6.38
C LEU A 36 27.62 4.74 -6.51
N ARG A 37 28.51 5.04 -5.57
CA ARG A 37 29.90 4.56 -5.58
C ARG A 37 30.20 3.76 -4.32
N ALA A 38 30.72 2.54 -4.50
CA ALA A 38 31.33 1.77 -3.42
C ALA A 38 32.82 2.12 -3.32
N SER A 39 33.35 2.16 -2.09
CA SER A 39 34.78 2.39 -1.85
C SER A 39 35.64 1.14 -2.12
N GLU A 40 35.02 -0.04 -2.16
CA GLU A 40 35.70 -1.32 -2.33
C GLU A 40 35.05 -2.08 -3.50
N ALA A 41 35.86 -2.83 -4.26
CA ALA A 41 35.42 -3.56 -5.45
C ALA A 41 34.70 -4.88 -5.14
N THR A 42 34.29 -5.08 -3.89
CA THR A 42 33.40 -6.19 -3.50
C THR A 42 32.04 -5.99 -4.16
N GLU A 43 31.33 -7.09 -4.43
CA GLU A 43 30.00 -7.05 -5.06
C GLU A 43 28.98 -6.35 -4.15
N VAL A 44 28.93 -5.02 -4.22
CA VAL A 44 27.95 -4.21 -3.51
C VAL A 44 26.71 -4.06 -4.39
N ASN A 45 25.60 -4.60 -3.91
CA ASN A 45 24.29 -4.41 -4.54
C ASN A 45 23.64 -3.14 -3.98
N PHE A 46 23.25 -2.24 -4.87
CA PHE A 46 22.49 -1.05 -4.52
C PHE A 46 21.02 -1.25 -4.89
N THR A 47 20.13 -0.93 -3.97
CA THR A 47 18.69 -0.89 -4.24
C THR A 47 18.20 0.54 -4.09
N LEU A 48 17.62 1.09 -5.16
CA LEU A 48 17.06 2.43 -5.17
C LEU A 48 15.54 2.34 -5.25
N TRP A 49 14.89 3.01 -4.31
CA TRP A 49 13.45 3.25 -4.32
C TRP A 49 13.22 4.76 -4.34
N TRP A 50 12.29 5.22 -5.17
CA TRP A 50 11.87 6.62 -5.19
C TRP A 50 10.36 6.72 -5.26
N THR A 51 9.85 7.74 -4.59
CA THR A 51 8.42 7.98 -4.49
C THR A 51 8.14 9.45 -4.69
N GLN A 52 7.14 9.74 -5.52
CA GLN A 52 6.67 11.09 -5.70
C GLN A 52 5.72 11.46 -4.56
N LEU A 53 6.01 12.59 -3.92
CA LEU A 53 5.28 13.08 -2.75
C LEU A 53 4.65 14.44 -3.08
N ARG A 54 3.49 14.72 -2.50
CA ARG A 54 2.90 16.08 -2.51
C ARG A 54 3.11 16.70 -1.13
N VAL A 55 3.91 17.78 -1.08
CA VAL A 55 4.14 18.55 0.14
C VAL A 55 2.95 19.47 0.38
N LEU A 56 2.45 19.49 1.61
CA LEU A 56 1.36 20.37 2.01
C LEU A 56 1.91 21.74 2.45
N PRO A 57 1.17 22.84 2.22
CA PRO A 57 1.60 24.16 2.70
C PRO A 57 1.84 24.15 4.21
N ALA A 58 2.89 24.84 4.66
CA ALA A 58 3.11 25.05 6.09
C ALA A 58 1.89 25.78 6.70
N PRO A 59 1.49 25.47 7.95
CA PRO A 59 0.36 26.09 8.59
C PRO A 59 0.70 27.52 9.02
N SER A 60 0.86 28.44 8.07
CA SER A 60 0.87 29.88 8.33
C SER A 60 -0.49 30.44 7.95
N THR A 61 -1.27 30.82 8.96
CA THR A 61 -2.47 31.67 8.87
C THR A 61 -3.70 31.11 8.16
N ALA A 62 -4.16 29.91 8.52
CA ALA A 62 -5.60 29.66 8.46
C ALA A 62 -6.03 28.63 9.50
N SER A 63 -6.89 29.11 10.40
CA SER A 63 -7.62 28.37 11.42
C SER A 63 -8.65 27.36 10.89
N ASP A 64 -8.61 26.97 9.60
CA ASP A 64 -9.75 26.27 8.95
C ASP A 64 -9.40 25.05 8.08
N TYR A 65 -8.14 24.60 8.03
CA TYR A 65 -7.83 23.32 7.36
C TYR A 65 -7.85 22.19 8.39
N SER A 66 -9.05 21.79 8.83
CA SER A 66 -9.19 20.57 9.61
C SER A 66 -8.51 19.41 8.87
N LEU A 67 -7.82 18.53 9.60
CA LEU A 67 -7.24 17.30 9.07
C LEU A 67 -8.26 16.45 8.27
N MET A 68 -9.56 16.68 8.49
CA MET A 68 -10.67 16.09 7.75
C MET A 68 -10.84 16.65 6.32
N SER A 69 -10.48 17.92 6.06
CA SER A 69 -10.55 18.53 4.73
C SER A 69 -9.35 18.09 3.86
N LEU A 70 -8.18 17.93 4.47
CA LEU A 70 -6.98 17.40 3.80
C LEU A 70 -7.14 15.94 3.37
N GLY A 71 -7.88 15.14 4.15
CA GLY A 71 -8.21 13.75 3.81
C GLY A 71 -9.07 13.58 2.55
N LYS A 72 -9.67 14.66 2.00
CA LYS A 72 -10.38 14.61 0.71
C LYS A 72 -9.48 14.76 -0.51
N GLU A 73 -8.30 15.38 -0.35
CA GLU A 73 -7.30 15.55 -1.43
C GLU A 73 -6.06 14.66 -1.27
N CYS A 74 -5.94 13.99 -0.12
CA CYS A 74 -4.79 13.19 0.28
C CYS A 74 -5.26 11.76 0.54
N GLU A 75 -4.83 10.81 -0.29
CA GLU A 75 -5.21 9.40 -0.13
C GLU A 75 -4.59 8.78 1.13
N PHE A 76 -3.34 9.15 1.45
CA PHE A 76 -2.68 8.83 2.70
C PHE A 76 -1.78 9.98 3.16
N LEU A 77 -1.95 10.41 4.42
CA LEU A 77 -1.24 11.54 5.02
C LEU A 77 -0.10 11.06 5.94
N CYS A 78 1.14 11.34 5.57
CA CYS A 78 2.30 11.21 6.44
C CYS A 78 2.35 12.40 7.41
N ALA A 79 1.63 12.30 8.54
CA ALA A 79 1.45 13.40 9.48
C ALA A 79 2.78 14.02 10.00
N ALA A 80 3.80 13.20 10.22
CA ALA A 80 5.09 13.64 10.74
C ALA A 80 5.87 14.55 9.77
N SER A 81 5.64 14.40 8.46
CA SER A 81 6.34 15.15 7.41
C SER A 81 5.42 16.09 6.63
N MET A 82 4.12 16.13 6.96
CA MET A 82 3.10 16.90 6.23
C MET A 82 3.15 16.63 4.72
N THR A 83 3.34 15.36 4.34
CA THR A 83 3.35 14.92 2.94
C THR A 83 2.23 13.93 2.66
N CYS A 84 1.75 13.95 1.42
CA CYS A 84 0.74 13.03 0.93
C CYS A 84 1.34 12.03 -0.04
N ILE A 85 0.95 10.77 0.12
CA ILE A 85 1.24 9.66 -0.79
C ILE A 85 -0.06 9.04 -1.30
N ARG A 86 0.06 8.26 -2.37
CA ARG A 86 -1.06 7.48 -2.88
C ARG A 86 -1.30 6.22 -2.05
N LYS A 87 -2.53 5.73 -2.02
CA LYS A 87 -2.92 4.60 -1.18
C LYS A 87 -2.23 3.29 -1.60
N GLU A 88 -1.88 3.12 -2.86
CA GLU A 88 -1.15 1.94 -3.36
C GLU A 88 0.29 1.85 -2.84
N LEU A 89 0.81 2.93 -2.27
CA LEU A 89 2.15 3.01 -1.68
C LEU A 89 2.14 2.70 -0.19
N VAL A 90 0.97 2.42 0.39
CA VAL A 90 0.82 2.05 1.80
C VAL A 90 0.92 0.53 1.90
N CYS A 91 1.74 0.03 2.82
CA CYS A 91 1.93 -1.40 3.05
C CYS A 91 2.43 -2.18 1.83
N ASN A 92 3.33 -1.57 1.04
CA ASN A 92 3.95 -2.20 -0.13
C ASN A 92 5.35 -2.78 0.19
N GLY A 93 5.80 -2.66 1.44
CA GLY A 93 7.10 -3.13 1.91
C GLY A 93 8.24 -2.13 1.65
N ILE A 94 7.92 -0.92 1.19
CA ILE A 94 8.89 0.14 0.93
C ILE A 94 8.49 1.37 1.76
N PRO A 95 9.36 1.90 2.62
CA PRO A 95 9.06 3.10 3.40
C PRO A 95 9.00 4.35 2.50
N ASN A 96 7.79 4.80 2.19
CA ASN A 96 7.48 5.92 1.31
C ASN A 96 7.32 7.24 2.05
N CYS A 97 6.93 7.22 3.33
CA CYS A 97 6.85 8.45 4.12
C CYS A 97 8.25 8.98 4.47
N PRO A 98 8.54 10.28 4.24
CA PRO A 98 9.78 10.90 4.69
C PRO A 98 9.97 10.79 6.20
N ARG A 99 11.16 10.35 6.64
CA ARG A 99 11.56 10.40 8.05
C ARG A 99 11.87 11.86 8.42
N SER A 100 11.17 12.39 9.42
CA SER A 100 11.50 13.71 9.98
C SER A 100 12.79 13.61 10.80
N LYS A 101 13.66 14.61 10.70
CA LYS A 101 14.93 14.68 11.47
C LYS A 101 14.68 14.78 12.98
N ASP A 102 13.53 15.30 13.38
CA ASP A 102 13.15 15.54 14.77
C ASP A 102 12.23 14.45 15.34
N ALA A 103 11.85 13.45 14.53
CA ALA A 103 11.01 12.36 15.00
C ALA A 103 11.85 11.33 15.77
N PRO A 104 11.33 10.78 16.87
CA PRO A 104 11.97 9.65 17.54
C PRO A 104 12.17 8.52 16.54
N LEU A 105 13.29 7.80 16.66
CA LEU A 105 13.63 6.66 15.81
C LEU A 105 12.53 5.59 15.90
N ARG A 106 11.51 5.70 15.05
CA ARG A 106 10.49 4.67 14.92
C ARG A 106 11.06 3.55 14.06
N THR A 107 10.86 2.32 14.53
CA THR A 107 11.22 1.10 13.80
C THR A 107 10.47 1.01 12.47
N TYR A 108 9.27 1.57 12.39
CA TYR A 108 8.42 1.56 11.20
C TYR A 108 8.07 2.98 10.77
N THR A 109 8.05 3.21 9.46
CA THR A 109 7.47 4.42 8.89
C THR A 109 5.94 4.36 8.97
N PRO A 110 5.24 5.51 9.04
CA PRO A 110 3.78 5.53 9.22
C PRO A 110 2.99 4.74 8.17
N ASP A 111 3.51 4.65 6.95
CA ASP A 111 2.93 3.91 5.82
C ASP A 111 3.16 2.40 5.88
N GLU A 112 4.10 1.94 6.69
CA GLU A 112 4.45 0.52 6.89
C GLU A 112 4.15 0.07 8.34
N GLU A 113 3.29 0.80 9.05
CA GLU A 113 2.97 0.48 10.43
C GLU A 113 2.17 -0.84 10.51
N PRO A 114 2.60 -1.83 11.33
CA PRO A 114 1.95 -3.13 11.40
C PRO A 114 0.46 -3.07 11.75
N SER A 115 0.04 -2.07 12.53
CA SER A 115 -1.35 -1.81 12.90
C SER A 115 -2.25 -1.57 11.67
N MET A 116 -1.73 -0.88 10.65
CA MET A 116 -2.44 -0.61 9.39
C MET A 116 -2.29 -1.76 8.38
N CYS A 117 -1.08 -2.30 8.25
CA CYS A 117 -0.77 -3.30 7.23
C CYS A 117 -1.30 -4.71 7.53
N SER A 118 -1.47 -5.05 8.81
CA SER A 118 -2.12 -6.31 9.20
C SER A 118 -3.64 -6.29 8.98
N SER A 119 -4.26 -5.11 9.07
CA SER A 119 -5.70 -4.93 8.94
C SER A 119 -6.21 -5.21 7.51
N GLY A 120 -5.36 -5.02 6.48
CA GLY A 120 -5.68 -5.33 5.09
C GLY A 120 -5.58 -6.82 4.72
N ARG A 121 -4.94 -7.66 5.55
CA ARG A 121 -4.84 -9.12 5.34
C ARG A 121 -6.00 -9.91 5.92
N HIS A 122 -6.91 -9.25 6.64
CA HIS A 122 -8.18 -9.83 7.05
C HIS A 122 -9.30 -9.24 6.18
N ASN A 123 -10.05 -10.11 5.50
CA ASN A 123 -11.32 -9.84 4.78
C ASN A 123 -11.27 -9.78 3.23
N LEU A 124 -10.73 -10.82 2.60
CA LEU A 124 -11.66 -11.58 1.74
C LEU A 124 -12.50 -12.43 2.70
N GLN A 125 -13.55 -11.82 3.25
CA GLN A 125 -14.51 -12.49 4.12
C GLN A 125 -15.34 -13.40 3.21
N LEU A 126 -14.70 -14.45 2.69
CA LEU A 126 -15.36 -15.56 2.01
C LEU A 126 -16.27 -16.17 3.06
N HIS A 127 -17.49 -15.68 3.05
CA HIS A 127 -18.58 -16.09 3.88
C HIS A 127 -18.86 -17.57 3.60
N TRP A 128 -18.18 -18.45 4.34
CA TRP A 128 -18.27 -19.91 4.20
C TRP A 128 -19.72 -20.43 4.28
N TRP A 129 -20.59 -19.69 4.99
CA TRP A 129 -22.02 -19.94 5.02
C TRP A 129 -22.67 -19.83 3.63
N VAL A 130 -22.24 -18.91 2.76
CA VAL A 130 -22.74 -18.75 1.38
C VAL A 130 -22.42 -19.98 0.53
N ILE A 131 -21.22 -20.55 0.67
CA ILE A 131 -20.83 -21.79 -0.02
C ILE A 131 -21.68 -22.97 0.50
N GLY A 132 -21.89 -23.04 1.81
CA GLY A 132 -22.74 -24.04 2.45
C GLY A 132 -24.20 -24.00 1.97
N PHE A 133 -24.80 -22.81 1.93
CA PHE A 133 -26.17 -22.62 1.42
C PHE A 133 -26.26 -22.94 -0.07
N GLY A 134 -25.27 -22.56 -0.88
CA GLY A 134 -25.23 -22.87 -2.30
C GLY A 134 -25.23 -24.38 -2.58
N LEU A 135 -24.39 -25.14 -1.86
CA LEU A 135 -24.34 -26.60 -1.97
C LEU A 135 -25.63 -27.27 -1.48
N GLY A 136 -26.21 -26.78 -0.38
CA GLY A 136 -27.45 -27.32 0.17
C GLY A 136 -28.63 -27.16 -0.80
N ILE A 137 -28.79 -25.98 -1.41
CA ILE A 137 -29.86 -25.72 -2.38
C ILE A 137 -29.70 -26.61 -3.61
N CYS A 138 -28.48 -26.75 -4.15
CA CYS A 138 -28.22 -27.64 -5.29
C CYS A 138 -28.57 -29.10 -4.97
N ALA A 139 -28.20 -29.60 -3.78
CA ALA A 139 -28.54 -30.95 -3.36
C ALA A 139 -30.05 -31.16 -3.24
N CYS A 140 -30.79 -30.21 -2.66
CA CYS A 140 -32.25 -30.28 -2.55
C CYS A 140 -32.93 -30.32 -3.92
N ILE A 141 -32.47 -29.52 -4.89
CA ILE A 141 -33.00 -29.51 -6.26
C ILE A 141 -32.77 -30.86 -6.93
N LEU A 142 -31.56 -31.43 -6.83
CA LEU A 142 -31.23 -32.74 -7.39
C LEU A 142 -32.11 -33.85 -6.80
N ILE A 143 -32.28 -33.87 -5.47
CA ILE A 143 -33.15 -34.84 -4.80
C ILE A 143 -34.60 -34.69 -5.26
N GLY A 144 -35.10 -33.46 -5.37
CA GLY A 144 -36.45 -33.18 -5.88
C GLY A 144 -36.65 -33.66 -7.31
N LEU A 145 -35.68 -33.45 -8.19
CA LEU A 145 -35.70 -33.95 -9.57
C LEU A 145 -35.70 -35.47 -9.61
N VAL A 146 -34.81 -36.13 -8.87
CA VAL A 146 -34.77 -37.61 -8.79
C VAL A 146 -36.11 -38.17 -8.29
N TYR A 147 -36.67 -37.60 -7.23
CA TYR A 147 -37.97 -38.03 -6.70
C TYR A 147 -39.10 -37.84 -7.73
N SER A 148 -39.12 -36.72 -8.44
CA SER A 148 -40.14 -36.45 -9.47
C SER A 148 -40.06 -37.44 -10.65
N VAL A 149 -38.85 -37.81 -11.07
CA VAL A 149 -38.61 -38.81 -12.13
C VAL A 149 -39.02 -40.20 -11.66
N CYS A 150 -38.61 -40.61 -10.46
CA CYS A 150 -39.01 -41.90 -9.87
C CYS A 150 -40.53 -42.04 -9.76
N ARG A 151 -41.20 -40.99 -9.27
CA ARG A 151 -42.67 -40.97 -9.15
C ARG A 151 -43.36 -41.01 -10.52
N ARG A 152 -42.82 -40.33 -11.52
CA ARG A 152 -43.33 -40.37 -12.90
C ARG A 152 -43.16 -41.75 -13.54
N CYS A 153 -42.02 -42.42 -13.29
CA CYS A 153 -41.77 -43.79 -13.74
C CYS A 153 -42.71 -44.81 -13.08
N GLN A 154 -42.97 -44.67 -11.77
CA GLN A 154 -43.92 -45.54 -11.06
C GLN A 154 -45.36 -45.35 -11.57
N ASN A 155 -45.82 -44.10 -11.71
CA ASN A 155 -47.16 -43.81 -12.22
C ASN A 155 -47.36 -44.24 -13.69
N HIS A 156 -46.31 -44.24 -14.51
CA HIS A 156 -46.40 -44.74 -15.89
C HIS A 156 -46.45 -46.27 -15.95
N ARG A 157 -45.87 -46.96 -14.97
CA ARG A 157 -45.84 -48.42 -14.89
C ARG A 157 -47.15 -49.03 -14.39
N GLU A 158 -47.95 -48.27 -13.64
CA GLU A 158 -49.30 -48.63 -13.19
C GLU A 158 -50.39 -48.44 -14.28
N ARG A 159 -50.05 -47.86 -15.44
CA ARG A 159 -50.99 -47.58 -16.53
C ARG A 159 -50.88 -48.54 -17.74
N PHE A 160 -50.03 -49.56 -17.65
CA PHE A 160 -49.87 -50.61 -18.66
C PHE A 160 -50.34 -51.96 -18.15
#